data_AF-F4GV80-F1
#
_entry.id   AF-F4GV80-F1
#
_cell.length_a   1.000
_cell.length_b   1.000
_cell.length_c   1.000
_cell.angle_alpha   90.00
_cell.angle_beta   90.00
_cell.angle_gamma   90.00
#
_symmetry.space_group_name_H-M   'P 1'
#
loop_
_entity.id
_entity.type
_entity.pdbx_description
1 polymer ?
#
loop_
_entity_poly.entity_id
_entity_poly.type
_entity_poly.pdbx_seq_one_letter_code
_entity_poly.pdbx_strand_id
1 'polypeptide(L)'
;MNLFTTLLLAAAALAGTPGQGLATVLPPKAQQAIEQRSAAFIGAPGFAEVDITQSCGDEAFYTRERFPKSGQTAFRPDAGLDALTKAVLLVDCAEAPLPHARYLIRYHLDRVPQAGQGQREYVEVLRFNLGPQRYQDVIRHVEREFWPPESIFGIGPNLAWRFVFGPVQGNRAHVERASRAELNQTDAAKQDCLGMPCLSAASPTDPSDVWRAFTPSTLSAAVYREPNDADLPGPARVAQMLFLSATGGSGQAEPSESASIGQPEMVFRISKNVSGQDSGITGLLHQQGLMDDAVSELWTLLRLSPGSGPEWHRKVVHRAGRQ
;
A
#
# COMPACT_ATOMS: atom_id res chain seq x y z
N MET A 1 -5.88 69.75 -47.38
CA MET A 1 -5.04 69.81 -46.16
C MET A 1 -5.93 70.08 -44.96
N ASN A 2 -6.34 69.03 -44.26
CA ASN A 2 -6.34 68.90 -42.80
C ASN A 2 -7.15 67.66 -42.42
N LEU A 3 -6.43 66.73 -41.79
CA LEU A 3 -6.83 65.37 -41.48
C LEU A 3 -7.67 65.28 -40.21
N PHE A 4 -8.53 64.26 -40.22
CA PHE A 4 -9.28 63.62 -39.15
C PHE A 4 -8.42 63.22 -37.94
N THR A 5 -9.03 63.22 -36.74
CA THR A 5 -8.71 62.22 -35.70
C THR A 5 -9.90 61.99 -34.78
N THR A 6 -10.66 60.92 -35.04
CA THR A 6 -11.66 60.36 -34.11
C THR A 6 -11.03 59.10 -33.51
N LEU A 7 -10.81 59.10 -32.19
CA LEU A 7 -10.31 57.94 -31.45
C LEU A 7 -11.45 56.92 -31.29
N LEU A 8 -11.31 55.72 -31.87
CA LEU A 8 -12.06 54.53 -31.46
C LEU A 8 -11.13 53.64 -30.63
N LEU A 9 -11.43 53.47 -29.34
CA LEU A 9 -10.87 52.39 -28.53
C LEU A 9 -11.55 51.07 -28.92
N ALA A 10 -10.80 50.17 -29.53
CA ALA A 10 -11.17 48.76 -29.64
C ALA A 10 -10.53 48.00 -28.48
N ALA A 11 -11.35 47.59 -27.50
CA ALA A 11 -10.94 46.64 -26.48
C ALA A 11 -10.92 45.23 -27.09
N ALA A 12 -9.74 44.69 -27.34
CA ALA A 12 -9.57 43.30 -27.75
C ALA A 12 -9.70 42.40 -26.51
N ALA A 13 -10.83 41.70 -26.40
CA ALA A 13 -11.00 40.61 -25.44
C ALA A 13 -10.14 39.42 -25.90
N LEU A 14 -9.05 39.16 -25.17
CA LEU A 14 -8.31 37.90 -25.24
C LEU A 14 -9.17 36.80 -24.64
N ALA A 15 -9.95 36.13 -25.48
CA ALA A 15 -10.58 34.86 -25.15
C ALA A 15 -9.47 33.82 -24.95
N GLY A 16 -9.15 33.53 -23.69
CA GLY A 16 -8.28 32.42 -23.31
C GLY A 16 -8.93 31.12 -23.75
N THR A 17 -8.32 30.45 -24.73
CA THR A 17 -8.67 29.08 -25.07
C THR A 17 -8.34 28.18 -23.87
N PRO A 18 -9.29 27.37 -23.37
CA PRO A 18 -8.99 26.38 -22.36
C PRO A 18 -7.98 25.38 -22.94
N GLY A 19 -6.83 25.26 -22.29
CA GLY A 19 -5.75 24.36 -22.69
C GLY A 19 -6.27 22.93 -22.80
N GLN A 20 -6.22 22.38 -24.01
CA GLN A 20 -6.35 20.95 -24.21
C GLN A 20 -5.14 20.29 -23.53
N GLY A 21 -5.38 19.58 -22.43
CA GLY A 21 -4.39 18.75 -21.78
C GLY A 21 -3.94 17.66 -22.75
N LEU A 22 -2.80 17.86 -23.41
CA LEU A 22 -2.19 16.86 -24.26
C LEU A 22 -1.79 15.67 -23.37
N ALA A 23 -2.37 14.50 -23.65
CA ALA A 23 -1.86 13.25 -23.14
C ALA A 23 -0.37 13.17 -23.52
N THR A 24 0.51 13.18 -22.51
CA THR A 24 1.95 13.14 -22.76
C THR A 24 2.30 11.74 -23.25
N VAL A 25 2.50 11.59 -24.57
CA VAL A 25 2.99 10.35 -25.16
C VAL A 25 4.45 10.20 -24.78
N LEU A 26 4.78 9.12 -24.05
CA LEU A 26 6.15 8.83 -23.66
C LEU A 26 7.02 8.54 -24.89
N PRO A 27 8.31 8.92 -24.89
CA PRO A 27 9.23 8.49 -25.93
C PRO A 27 9.26 6.95 -26.05
N PRO A 28 9.35 6.36 -27.27
CA PRO A 28 9.30 4.91 -27.45
C PRO A 28 10.32 4.14 -26.59
N LYS A 29 11.52 4.71 -26.40
CA LYS A 29 12.55 4.12 -25.53
C LYS A 29 12.12 4.05 -24.06
N ALA A 30 11.45 5.10 -23.55
CA ALA A 30 10.95 5.12 -22.18
C ALA A 30 9.82 4.11 -22.01
N GLN A 31 8.91 4.02 -22.98
CA GLN A 31 7.82 3.04 -22.95
C GLN A 31 8.35 1.60 -22.98
N GLN A 32 9.33 1.30 -23.84
CA GLN A 32 9.96 -0.02 -23.89
C GLN A 32 10.69 -0.37 -22.59
N ALA A 33 11.38 0.60 -21.97
CA ALA A 33 12.05 0.39 -20.69
C ALA A 33 11.05 0.11 -19.56
N ILE A 34 9.93 0.85 -19.50
CA ILE A 34 8.84 0.58 -18.54
C ILE A 34 8.31 -0.85 -18.73
N GLU A 35 7.99 -1.23 -19.96
CA GLU A 35 7.43 -2.57 -20.24
C GLU A 35 8.40 -3.68 -19.84
N GLN A 36 9.69 -3.56 -20.17
CA GLN A 36 10.70 -4.56 -19.81
C GLN A 36 10.84 -4.71 -18.29
N ARG A 37 10.84 -3.59 -17.55
CA ARG A 37 10.95 -3.61 -16.08
C ARG A 37 9.69 -4.17 -15.42
N SER A 38 8.52 -3.79 -15.92
CA SER A 38 7.23 -4.34 -15.49
C SER A 38 7.14 -5.83 -15.74
N ALA A 39 7.57 -6.30 -16.92
CA ALA A 39 7.64 -7.72 -17.24
C ALA A 39 8.58 -8.49 -16.32
N ALA A 40 9.77 -7.94 -16.03
CA ALA A 40 10.72 -8.57 -15.12
C ALA A 40 10.18 -8.65 -13.68
N PHE A 41 9.48 -7.62 -13.21
CA PHE A 41 8.89 -7.59 -11.86
C PHE A 41 7.77 -8.63 -11.70
N ILE A 42 6.86 -8.70 -12.68
CA ILE A 42 5.70 -9.60 -12.69
C ILE A 42 6.10 -11.05 -12.99
N GLY A 43 7.08 -11.25 -13.88
CA GLY A 43 7.58 -12.56 -14.30
C GLY A 43 8.66 -13.17 -13.40
N ALA A 44 8.77 -12.74 -12.14
CA ALA A 44 9.79 -13.29 -11.24
C ALA A 44 9.54 -14.77 -10.93
N PRO A 45 10.60 -15.54 -10.58
CA PRO A 45 10.46 -16.97 -10.31
C PRO A 45 9.38 -17.28 -9.26
N GLY A 46 8.48 -18.22 -9.59
CA GLY A 46 7.38 -18.63 -8.72
C GLY A 46 6.10 -17.81 -8.88
N PHE A 47 6.12 -16.69 -9.61
CA PHE A 47 4.94 -15.89 -9.92
C PHE A 47 4.32 -16.28 -11.26
N ALA A 48 3.00 -16.35 -11.28
CA ALA A 48 2.21 -16.44 -12.49
C ALA A 48 1.48 -15.11 -12.72
N GLU A 49 1.63 -14.54 -13.92
CA GLU A 49 0.84 -13.37 -14.31
C GLU A 49 -0.65 -13.73 -14.39
N VAL A 50 -1.49 -12.84 -13.86
CA VAL A 50 -2.94 -13.04 -13.77
C VAL A 50 -3.67 -11.78 -14.20
N ASP A 51 -4.84 -11.98 -14.79
CA ASP A 51 -5.79 -10.88 -14.96
C ASP A 51 -6.52 -10.65 -13.63
N ILE A 52 -6.22 -9.53 -12.99
CA ILE A 52 -6.82 -9.18 -11.70
C ILE A 52 -8.35 -9.06 -11.81
N THR A 53 -8.90 -8.71 -12.97
CA THR A 53 -10.35 -8.57 -13.16
C THR A 53 -11.07 -9.92 -13.19
N GLN A 54 -10.36 -11.01 -13.50
CA GLN A 54 -10.89 -12.37 -13.38
C GLN A 54 -10.87 -12.85 -11.92
N SER A 55 -9.89 -12.40 -11.13
CA SER A 55 -9.78 -12.77 -9.71
C SER A 55 -10.67 -11.90 -8.81
N CYS A 56 -10.85 -10.64 -9.19
CA CYS A 56 -11.62 -9.62 -8.50
C CYS A 56 -12.26 -8.69 -9.54
N GLY A 57 -13.40 -9.10 -10.08
CA GLY A 57 -14.13 -8.33 -11.09
C GLY A 57 -14.77 -7.06 -10.54
N ASP A 58 -15.18 -6.18 -11.44
CA ASP A 58 -15.78 -4.88 -11.08
C ASP A 58 -17.01 -5.04 -10.15
N GLU A 59 -17.84 -6.07 -10.35
CA GLU A 59 -18.99 -6.36 -9.47
C GLU A 59 -18.59 -6.78 -8.05
N ALA A 60 -17.48 -7.51 -7.91
CA ALA A 60 -16.96 -7.94 -6.61
C ALA A 60 -16.16 -6.84 -5.89
N PHE A 61 -15.48 -5.98 -6.65
CA PHE A 61 -14.66 -4.90 -6.10
C PHE A 61 -15.49 -3.66 -5.77
N TYR A 62 -16.36 -3.20 -6.66
CA TYR A 62 -17.08 -1.93 -6.53
C TYR A 62 -18.45 -2.06 -5.85
N THR A 63 -18.55 -2.93 -4.84
CA THR A 63 -19.78 -3.10 -4.05
C THR A 63 -20.09 -1.86 -3.22
N ARG A 64 -21.36 -1.68 -2.83
CA ARG A 64 -21.77 -0.56 -1.96
C ARG A 64 -21.26 -0.75 -0.53
N GLU A 65 -21.05 -1.99 -0.12
CA GLU A 65 -20.45 -2.37 1.15
C GLU A 65 -19.01 -1.85 1.21
N ARG A 66 -18.22 -2.07 0.16
CA ARG A 66 -16.83 -1.60 0.08
C ARG A 66 -16.75 -0.11 -0.21
N PHE A 67 -17.57 0.41 -1.12
CA PHE A 67 -17.58 1.81 -1.52
C PHE A 67 -18.97 2.44 -1.37
N PRO A 68 -19.34 2.93 -0.17
CA PRO A 68 -20.68 3.46 0.11
C PRO A 68 -21.06 4.69 -0.73
N LYS A 69 -20.07 5.41 -1.26
CA LYS A 69 -20.24 6.58 -2.13
C LYS A 69 -20.13 6.24 -3.62
N SER A 70 -20.11 4.96 -3.98
CA SER A 70 -20.06 4.53 -5.39
C SER A 70 -21.26 5.09 -6.17
N GLY A 71 -21.00 5.57 -7.38
CA GLY A 71 -22.01 6.19 -8.25
C GLY A 71 -22.37 7.65 -7.95
N GLN A 72 -21.74 8.29 -6.94
CA GLN A 72 -21.99 9.71 -6.62
C GLN A 72 -21.13 10.69 -7.44
N THR A 73 -20.13 10.20 -8.18
CA THR A 73 -19.24 11.01 -9.02
C THR A 73 -19.03 10.32 -10.38
N ALA A 74 -18.56 11.08 -11.37
CA ALA A 74 -18.18 10.52 -12.68
C ALA A 74 -16.89 9.67 -12.64
N PHE A 75 -16.10 9.77 -11.56
CA PHE A 75 -14.90 8.97 -11.36
C PHE A 75 -15.22 7.65 -10.66
N ARG A 76 -14.39 6.63 -10.91
CA ARG A 76 -14.44 5.38 -10.12
C ARG A 76 -14.18 5.70 -8.65
N PRO A 77 -14.82 5.00 -7.70
CA PRO A 77 -14.71 5.33 -6.27
C PRO A 77 -13.29 5.10 -5.69
N ASP A 78 -12.44 4.35 -6.40
CA ASP A 78 -11.04 4.10 -6.08
C ASP A 78 -10.07 5.08 -6.77
N ALA A 79 -10.56 6.01 -7.62
CA ALA A 79 -9.75 6.86 -8.48
C ALA A 79 -8.65 7.67 -7.75
N GLY A 80 -8.91 8.04 -6.50
CA GLY A 80 -7.99 8.79 -5.65
C GLY A 80 -7.14 7.94 -4.71
N LEU A 81 -7.31 6.62 -4.70
CA LEU A 81 -6.52 5.73 -3.85
C LEU A 81 -5.08 5.62 -4.34
N ASP A 82 -4.14 5.57 -3.40
CA ASP A 82 -2.75 5.22 -3.68
C ASP A 82 -2.59 3.74 -4.05
N ALA A 83 -1.53 3.44 -4.79
CA ALA A 83 -1.22 2.10 -5.29
C ALA A 83 -1.13 1.06 -4.16
N LEU A 84 -0.53 1.43 -3.03
CA LEU A 84 -0.35 0.55 -1.89
C LEU A 84 -1.69 0.14 -1.26
N THR A 85 -2.56 1.11 -1.00
CA THR A 85 -3.90 0.85 -0.46
C THR A 85 -4.72 -0.01 -1.42
N LYS A 86 -4.69 0.33 -2.72
CA LYS A 86 -5.43 -0.40 -3.74
C LYS A 86 -4.93 -1.84 -3.90
N ALA A 87 -3.61 -2.08 -3.83
CA ALA A 87 -3.04 -3.41 -3.87
C ALA A 87 -3.59 -4.31 -2.76
N VAL A 88 -3.63 -3.82 -1.51
CA VAL A 88 -4.16 -4.61 -0.39
C VAL A 88 -5.66 -4.88 -0.55
N LEU A 89 -6.45 -3.89 -0.99
CA LEU A 89 -7.88 -4.08 -1.25
C LEU A 89 -8.15 -5.12 -2.35
N LEU A 90 -7.30 -5.15 -3.39
CA LEU A 90 -7.40 -6.13 -4.48
C LEU A 90 -7.06 -7.53 -3.99
N VAL A 91 -6.03 -7.69 -3.15
CA VAL A 91 -5.71 -8.98 -2.50
C VAL A 91 -6.88 -9.44 -1.63
N ASP A 92 -7.45 -8.56 -0.81
CA ASP A 92 -8.59 -8.90 0.05
C ASP A 92 -9.89 -9.17 -0.73
N CYS A 93 -9.97 -8.76 -1.99
CA CYS A 93 -11.08 -9.07 -2.88
C CYS A 93 -10.86 -10.40 -3.61
N ALA A 94 -9.64 -10.63 -4.11
CA ALA A 94 -9.27 -11.82 -4.87
C ALA A 94 -9.12 -13.07 -3.98
N GLU A 95 -8.81 -12.89 -2.71
CA GLU A 95 -8.49 -13.97 -1.79
C GLU A 95 -9.47 -14.01 -0.61
N ALA A 96 -9.72 -15.21 -0.08
CA ALA A 96 -10.54 -15.36 1.13
C ALA A 96 -9.94 -14.58 2.31
N PRO A 97 -10.76 -13.95 3.16
CA PRO A 97 -10.27 -13.21 4.32
C PRO A 97 -9.65 -14.15 5.36
N LEU A 98 -8.62 -13.67 6.06
CA LEU A 98 -7.95 -14.41 7.13
C LEU A 98 -8.15 -13.69 8.47
N PRO A 99 -8.68 -14.37 9.51
CA PRO A 99 -8.84 -13.79 10.85
C PRO A 99 -7.52 -13.43 11.51
N HIS A 100 -6.49 -14.25 11.30
CA HIS A 100 -5.13 -14.09 11.82
C HIS A 100 -4.14 -14.05 10.66
N ALA A 101 -3.68 -12.85 10.33
CA ALA A 101 -2.82 -12.64 9.17
C ALA A 101 -1.71 -11.65 9.45
N ARG A 102 -0.58 -11.88 8.79
CA ARG A 102 0.48 -10.90 8.64
C ARG A 102 0.65 -10.55 7.19
N TYR A 103 0.75 -9.26 6.91
CA TYR A 103 1.07 -8.73 5.60
C TYR A 103 2.47 -8.15 5.64
N LEU A 104 3.29 -8.46 4.64
CA LEU A 104 4.53 -7.78 4.34
C LEU A 104 4.36 -7.11 2.97
N ILE A 105 4.36 -5.78 2.95
CA ILE A 105 4.15 -5.00 1.74
C ILE A 105 5.45 -4.30 1.40
N ARG A 106 5.96 -4.51 0.19
CA ARG A 106 7.12 -3.80 -0.33
C ARG A 106 6.66 -2.84 -1.41
N TYR A 107 6.93 -1.57 -1.20
CA TYR A 107 6.57 -0.50 -2.12
C TYR A 107 7.85 0.02 -2.76
N HIS A 108 7.91 -0.08 -4.09
CA HIS A 108 9.04 0.36 -4.87
C HIS A 108 8.60 1.44 -5.84
N LEU A 109 9.50 2.40 -6.03
CA LEU A 109 9.40 3.38 -7.08
C LEU A 109 10.53 3.13 -8.06
N ASP A 110 10.24 3.35 -9.34
CA ASP A 110 11.25 3.28 -10.36
C ASP A 110 11.25 4.54 -11.22
N ARG A 111 12.42 5.17 -11.31
CA ARG A 111 12.64 6.30 -12.19
C ARG A 111 13.09 5.78 -13.54
N VAL A 112 12.21 5.89 -14.54
CA VAL A 112 12.60 5.74 -15.94
C VAL A 112 12.99 7.11 -16.49
N PRO A 113 14.25 7.32 -16.92
CA PRO A 113 14.68 8.59 -17.50
C PRO A 113 13.77 8.99 -18.66
N GLN A 114 13.44 10.28 -18.75
CA GLN A 114 12.53 10.83 -19.77
C GLN A 114 11.07 10.34 -19.69
N ALA A 115 10.69 9.57 -18.66
CA ALA A 115 9.30 9.18 -18.47
C ALA A 115 8.44 10.32 -17.88
N GLY A 116 9.03 11.34 -17.25
CA GLY A 116 8.27 12.44 -16.64
C GLY A 116 7.19 11.92 -15.69
N GLN A 117 5.92 12.14 -16.03
CA GLN A 117 4.74 11.65 -15.28
C GLN A 117 4.41 10.16 -15.51
N GLY A 118 5.17 9.44 -16.33
CA GLY A 118 5.04 7.99 -16.58
C GLY A 118 5.66 7.11 -15.50
N GLN A 119 5.84 7.62 -14.28
CA GLN A 119 6.36 6.83 -13.17
C GLN A 119 5.44 5.63 -12.90
N ARG A 120 6.05 4.50 -12.54
CA ARG A 120 5.34 3.29 -12.10
C ARG A 120 5.61 3.04 -10.64
N GLU A 121 4.56 2.60 -9.97
CA GLU A 121 4.61 2.13 -8.59
C GLU A 121 4.53 0.61 -8.62
N TYR A 122 5.50 -0.05 -8.02
CA TYR A 122 5.57 -1.50 -7.96
C TYR A 122 5.28 -1.93 -6.53
N VAL A 123 4.26 -2.75 -6.34
CA VAL A 123 3.83 -3.17 -5.01
C VAL A 123 3.86 -4.68 -4.92
N GLU A 124 4.59 -5.21 -3.97
CA GLU A 124 4.54 -6.62 -3.58
C GLU A 124 3.77 -6.74 -2.26
N VAL A 125 2.74 -7.57 -2.21
CA VAL A 125 1.94 -7.86 -1.01
C VAL A 125 2.07 -9.34 -0.70
N LEU A 126 2.83 -9.68 0.35
CA LEU A 126 2.87 -11.02 0.90
C LEU A 126 1.87 -11.12 2.04
N ARG A 127 1.02 -12.15 2.03
CA ARG A 127 0.04 -12.42 3.09
C ARG A 127 0.31 -13.81 3.68
N PHE A 128 0.61 -13.84 4.97
CA PHE A 128 0.91 -15.05 5.72
C PHE A 128 -0.29 -15.44 6.58
N ASN A 129 -0.73 -16.70 6.45
CA ASN A 129 -1.78 -17.27 7.29
C ASN A 129 -1.17 -17.76 8.62
N LEU A 130 -1.52 -17.08 9.71
CA LEU A 130 -1.06 -17.42 11.06
C LEU A 130 -2.09 -18.24 11.85
N GLY A 131 -3.25 -18.50 11.26
CA GLY A 131 -4.34 -19.30 11.83
C GLY A 131 -3.88 -20.66 12.37
N PRO A 132 -3.18 -21.50 11.57
CA PRO A 132 -2.72 -22.81 12.03
C PRO A 132 -1.81 -22.75 13.26
N GLN A 133 -0.85 -21.82 13.28
CA GLN A 133 0.00 -21.64 14.46
C GLN A 133 -0.81 -21.15 15.66
N ARG A 134 -1.77 -20.25 15.44
CA ARG A 134 -2.62 -19.76 16.52
C ARG A 134 -3.51 -20.85 17.11
N TYR A 135 -4.05 -21.72 16.26
CA TYR A 135 -4.80 -22.88 16.71
C TYR A 135 -3.93 -23.80 17.59
N GLN A 136 -2.72 -24.13 17.14
CA GLN A 136 -1.76 -24.91 17.93
C GLN A 136 -1.42 -24.24 19.27
N ASP A 137 -1.30 -22.91 19.30
CA ASP A 137 -1.08 -22.19 20.53
C ASP A 137 -2.25 -22.31 21.51
N VAL A 138 -3.49 -22.22 21.01
CA VAL A 138 -4.71 -22.29 21.84
C VAL A 138 -4.93 -23.70 22.41
N ILE A 139 -4.84 -24.75 21.59
CA ILE A 139 -5.13 -26.12 22.06
C ILE A 139 -4.13 -26.65 23.09
N ARG A 140 -2.95 -26.01 23.24
CA ARG A 140 -2.00 -26.30 24.33
C ARG A 140 -2.51 -25.88 25.71
N HIS A 141 -3.49 -24.99 25.78
CA HIS A 141 -4.03 -24.43 27.02
C HIS A 141 -5.49 -24.81 27.27
N VAL A 142 -6.09 -25.61 26.40
CA VAL A 142 -7.51 -25.96 26.42
C VAL A 142 -7.66 -27.48 26.37
N GLU A 143 -8.51 -28.04 27.22
CA GLU A 143 -8.79 -29.48 27.23
C GLU A 143 -9.44 -29.93 25.92
N ARG A 144 -9.21 -31.20 25.54
CA ARG A 144 -9.59 -31.71 24.22
C ARG A 144 -11.08 -31.59 23.90
N GLU A 145 -11.93 -31.69 24.90
CA GLU A 145 -13.39 -31.54 24.73
C GLU A 145 -13.83 -30.12 24.38
N PHE A 146 -12.98 -29.12 24.65
CA PHE A 146 -13.22 -27.70 24.36
C PHE A 146 -12.37 -27.17 23.20
N TRP A 147 -11.77 -28.05 22.38
CA TRP A 147 -11.01 -27.61 21.23
C TRP A 147 -11.92 -26.86 20.24
N PRO A 148 -11.59 -25.61 19.90
CA PRO A 148 -12.35 -24.86 18.91
C PRO A 148 -12.20 -25.47 17.51
N PRO A 149 -13.14 -25.25 16.57
CA PRO A 149 -12.95 -25.67 15.19
C PRO A 149 -11.78 -24.93 14.52
N GLU A 150 -10.88 -25.63 13.83
CA GLU A 150 -9.73 -25.01 13.14
C GLU A 150 -10.12 -23.90 12.16
N SER A 151 -11.28 -24.03 11.52
CA SER A 151 -11.78 -23.07 10.54
C SER A 151 -11.95 -21.65 11.08
N ILE A 152 -12.19 -21.47 12.39
CA ILE A 152 -12.35 -20.13 12.99
C ILE A 152 -11.02 -19.35 13.01
N PHE A 153 -9.89 -20.04 12.96
CA PHE A 153 -8.57 -19.43 12.92
C PHE A 153 -8.15 -19.05 11.49
N GLY A 154 -8.87 -19.53 10.47
CA GLY A 154 -8.60 -19.26 9.07
C GLY A 154 -7.83 -20.39 8.38
N ILE A 155 -8.41 -20.88 7.29
CA ILE A 155 -7.81 -21.86 6.40
C ILE A 155 -7.48 -21.15 5.09
N GLY A 156 -6.24 -21.29 4.63
CA GLY A 156 -5.79 -20.67 3.40
C GLY A 156 -4.27 -20.69 3.26
N PRO A 157 -3.76 -20.50 2.04
CA PRO A 157 -2.33 -20.51 1.77
C PRO A 157 -1.63 -19.23 2.26
N ASN A 158 -0.32 -19.31 2.41
CA ASN A 158 0.53 -18.12 2.37
C ASN A 158 0.68 -17.68 0.91
N LEU A 159 0.61 -16.39 0.65
CA LEU A 159 0.48 -15.86 -0.70
C LEU A 159 1.43 -14.69 -0.92
N ALA A 160 1.81 -14.46 -2.17
CA ALA A 160 2.44 -13.24 -2.61
C ALA A 160 1.73 -12.74 -3.87
N TRP A 161 1.43 -11.45 -3.88
CA TRP A 161 0.91 -10.72 -5.03
C TRP A 161 1.88 -9.63 -5.43
N ARG A 162 1.99 -9.39 -6.72
CA ARG A 162 2.75 -8.27 -7.28
C ARG A 162 1.87 -7.49 -8.23
N PHE A 163 1.98 -6.18 -8.16
CA PHE A 163 1.21 -5.25 -8.97
C PHE A 163 2.14 -4.19 -9.56
N VAL A 164 1.89 -3.84 -10.81
CA VAL A 164 2.40 -2.63 -11.43
C VAL A 164 1.26 -1.66 -11.57
N PHE A 165 1.44 -0.46 -10.99
CA PHE A 165 0.49 0.63 -11.11
C PHE A 165 1.07 1.77 -11.94
N GLY A 166 0.21 2.38 -12.75
CA GLY A 166 0.49 3.61 -13.47
C GLY A 166 -0.69 4.57 -13.44
N PRO A 167 -0.45 5.87 -13.62
CA PRO A 167 -1.52 6.84 -13.75
C PRO A 167 -2.20 6.69 -15.11
N VAL A 168 -3.53 6.76 -15.12
CA VAL A 168 -4.35 6.96 -16.33
C VAL A 168 -5.32 8.12 -16.08
N GLN A 169 -5.94 8.66 -17.12
CA GLN A 169 -6.84 9.80 -16.98
C GLN A 169 -7.94 9.53 -15.94
N GLY A 170 -7.94 10.30 -14.86
CA GLY A 170 -8.92 10.18 -13.78
C GLY A 170 -8.72 8.99 -12.84
N ASN A 171 -7.58 8.29 -12.87
CA ASN A 171 -7.22 7.28 -11.89
C ASN A 171 -5.72 7.34 -11.57
N ARG A 172 -5.40 7.59 -10.31
CA ARG A 172 -4.02 7.74 -9.83
C ARG A 172 -3.20 6.46 -9.96
N ALA A 173 -3.80 5.33 -9.62
CA ALA A 173 -3.14 4.04 -9.52
C ALA A 173 -3.97 2.98 -10.27
N HIS A 174 -3.94 3.03 -11.59
CA HIS A 174 -4.53 1.97 -12.42
C HIS A 174 -3.63 0.74 -12.41
N VAL A 175 -4.21 -0.45 -12.23
CA VAL A 175 -3.46 -1.71 -12.29
C VAL A 175 -3.16 -1.97 -13.74
N GLU A 176 -1.88 -1.99 -14.10
CA GLU A 176 -1.45 -2.33 -15.45
C GLU A 176 -1.19 -3.83 -15.57
N ARG A 177 -0.57 -4.42 -14.54
CA ARG A 177 -0.20 -5.84 -14.50
C ARG A 177 -0.29 -6.37 -13.08
N ALA A 178 -0.61 -7.66 -12.96
CA ALA A 178 -0.64 -8.36 -11.68
C ALA A 178 -0.07 -9.77 -11.83
N SER A 179 0.56 -10.29 -10.78
CA SER A 179 0.95 -11.69 -10.68
C SER A 179 0.76 -12.22 -9.28
N ARG A 180 0.54 -13.52 -9.18
CA ARG A 180 0.29 -14.25 -7.94
C ARG A 180 1.26 -15.41 -7.79
N ALA A 181 1.68 -15.67 -6.57
CA ALA A 181 2.42 -16.85 -6.16
C ALA A 181 1.82 -17.42 -4.87
N GLU A 182 1.75 -18.75 -4.76
CA GLU A 182 1.54 -19.41 -3.47
C GLU A 182 2.88 -19.72 -2.84
N LEU A 183 3.03 -19.36 -1.57
CA LEU A 183 4.22 -19.64 -0.79
C LEU A 183 3.98 -20.92 0.00
N ASN A 184 4.74 -21.97 -0.31
CA ASN A 184 4.75 -23.14 0.55
C ASN A 184 5.29 -22.77 1.95
N GLN A 185 5.05 -23.64 2.94
CA GLN A 185 5.42 -23.37 4.33
C GLN A 185 6.91 -23.09 4.50
N THR A 186 7.78 -23.79 3.75
CA THR A 186 9.24 -23.63 3.80
C THR A 186 9.66 -22.25 3.30
N ASP A 187 9.09 -21.78 2.20
CA ASP A 187 9.44 -20.48 1.61
C ASP A 187 8.82 -19.32 2.39
N ALA A 188 7.63 -19.52 2.96
CA ALA A 188 7.02 -18.58 3.88
C ALA A 188 7.83 -18.43 5.18
N ALA A 189 8.37 -19.53 5.73
CA ALA A 189 9.20 -19.51 6.95
C ALA A 189 10.54 -18.80 6.78
N LYS A 190 11.07 -18.72 5.54
CA LYS A 190 12.30 -17.99 5.22
C LYS A 190 12.11 -16.48 5.12
N GLN A 191 10.87 -15.99 5.04
CA GLN A 191 10.62 -14.57 4.87
C GLN A 191 10.94 -13.80 6.15
N ASP A 192 11.76 -12.75 6.00
CA ASP A 192 11.99 -11.76 7.04
C ASP A 192 10.96 -10.63 6.96
N CYS A 193 10.37 -10.33 8.10
CA CYS A 193 9.34 -9.31 8.29
C CYS A 193 9.90 -8.19 9.19
N LEU A 194 10.97 -7.54 8.71
CA LEU A 194 11.68 -6.45 9.38
C LEU A 194 12.38 -6.92 10.66
N GLY A 195 13.32 -7.86 10.51
CA GLY A 195 14.15 -8.40 11.58
C GLY A 195 13.51 -9.52 12.40
N MET A 196 12.38 -10.06 11.95
CA MET A 196 11.69 -11.18 12.59
C MET A 196 11.06 -12.11 11.55
N PRO A 197 10.96 -13.43 11.83
CA PRO A 197 10.27 -14.35 10.93
C PRO A 197 8.83 -13.94 10.67
N CYS A 198 8.40 -13.92 9.41
CA CYS A 198 7.04 -13.56 9.04
C CYS A 198 5.97 -14.49 9.65
N LEU A 199 6.32 -15.76 9.89
CA LEU A 199 5.47 -16.74 10.57
C LEU A 199 5.60 -16.72 12.10
N SER A 200 6.11 -15.66 12.71
CA SER A 200 6.17 -15.56 14.18
C SER A 200 4.86 -15.03 14.79
N ALA A 201 4.36 -15.63 15.86
CA ALA A 201 3.25 -15.06 16.64
C ALA A 201 3.66 -13.80 17.46
N ALA A 202 4.96 -13.47 17.51
CA ALA A 202 5.44 -12.30 18.23
C ALA A 202 4.96 -11.00 17.58
N SER A 203 4.57 -10.05 18.42
CA SER A 203 4.34 -8.66 18.01
C SER A 203 5.67 -7.95 17.75
N PRO A 204 5.72 -6.84 16.99
CA PRO A 204 6.93 -6.02 16.90
C PRO A 204 7.22 -5.44 18.29
N THR A 205 8.06 -6.12 19.05
CA THR A 205 8.70 -5.54 20.21
C THR A 205 10.17 -5.46 19.87
N ASP A 206 10.60 -4.25 19.54
CA ASP A 206 12.00 -3.92 19.31
C ASP A 206 12.79 -4.08 20.63
N PRO A 207 13.84 -4.90 20.68
CA PRO A 207 14.84 -4.86 21.73
C PRO A 207 15.72 -3.61 21.55
N SER A 208 15.32 -2.51 22.20
CA SER A 208 16.04 -1.23 22.43
C SER A 208 16.45 -0.35 21.23
N ASP A 209 15.77 0.78 21.05
CA ASP A 209 16.24 2.18 21.27
C ASP A 209 14.98 3.09 21.21
N VAL A 210 15.01 4.27 21.83
CA VAL A 210 13.80 5.03 22.28
C VAL A 210 12.79 5.37 21.17
N TRP A 211 11.73 4.56 21.05
CA TRP A 211 10.52 4.92 20.35
C TRP A 211 9.88 6.14 21.01
N ARG A 212 9.54 7.16 20.22
CA ARG A 212 8.88 8.37 20.71
C ARG A 212 7.45 8.42 20.21
N ALA A 213 6.51 8.66 21.12
CA ALA A 213 5.15 8.98 20.74
C ALA A 213 5.15 10.24 19.86
N PHE A 214 4.32 10.25 18.82
CA PHE A 214 4.13 11.43 17.98
C PHE A 214 2.68 11.51 17.52
N THR A 215 2.27 12.68 17.05
CA THR A 215 0.95 12.87 16.42
C THR A 215 1.16 13.07 14.93
N PRO A 216 0.61 12.20 14.05
CA PRO A 216 0.69 12.42 12.61
C PRO A 216 -0.13 13.64 12.21
N SER A 217 0.09 14.15 10.99
CA SER A 217 -0.84 15.11 10.38
C SER A 217 -2.24 14.50 10.29
N THR A 218 -3.27 15.36 10.27
CA THR A 218 -4.66 14.92 10.13
C THR A 218 -4.81 14.08 8.86
N LEU A 219 -5.11 12.80 9.04
CA LEU A 219 -5.30 11.86 7.95
C LEU A 219 -6.73 11.98 7.41
N SER A 220 -6.88 11.94 6.08
CA SER A 220 -8.19 11.88 5.45
C SER A 220 -8.95 10.62 5.88
N ALA A 221 -10.27 10.74 6.00
CA ALA A 221 -11.14 9.58 6.24
C ALA A 221 -11.05 8.60 5.06
N ALA A 222 -11.18 7.30 5.34
CA ALA A 222 -11.24 6.29 4.29
C ALA A 222 -12.49 6.50 3.41
N VAL A 223 -12.31 6.39 2.09
CA VAL A 223 -13.42 6.42 1.12
C VAL A 223 -14.00 5.03 0.84
N TYR A 224 -13.44 4.00 1.49
CA TYR A 224 -13.82 2.60 1.39
C TYR A 224 -14.02 1.98 2.78
N ARG A 225 -14.54 0.76 2.79
CA ARG A 225 -14.65 -0.11 3.96
C ARG A 225 -14.05 -1.48 3.64
N GLU A 226 -13.43 -2.11 4.63
CA GLU A 226 -12.98 -3.50 4.53
C GLU A 226 -14.05 -4.39 5.18
N PRO A 227 -14.44 -5.51 4.52
CA PRO A 227 -15.44 -6.41 5.08
C PRO A 227 -14.93 -7.05 6.38
N ASN A 228 -15.82 -7.27 7.35
CA ASN A 228 -15.57 -7.93 8.64
C ASN A 228 -14.74 -7.12 9.66
N ASP A 229 -14.60 -5.81 9.48
CA ASP A 229 -13.76 -4.92 10.31
C ASP A 229 -14.61 -3.84 11.01
N ALA A 230 -15.60 -4.26 11.83
CA ALA A 230 -16.57 -3.35 12.43
C ALA A 230 -15.98 -2.42 13.51
N ASP A 231 -14.97 -2.89 14.26
CA ASP A 231 -14.46 -2.17 15.43
C ASP A 231 -13.06 -1.58 15.23
N LEU A 232 -12.30 -2.08 14.24
CA LEU A 232 -10.95 -1.62 13.90
C LEU A 232 -10.81 -1.56 12.38
N PRO A 233 -10.02 -0.62 11.84
CA PRO A 233 -9.71 -0.62 10.41
C PRO A 233 -8.91 -1.87 10.01
N GLY A 234 -9.17 -2.34 8.80
CA GLY A 234 -8.48 -3.49 8.23
C GLY A 234 -7.06 -3.20 7.73
N PRO A 235 -6.37 -4.22 7.20
CA PRO A 235 -5.01 -4.11 6.71
C PRO A 235 -4.81 -3.01 5.65
N ALA A 236 -5.72 -2.83 4.71
CA ALA A 236 -5.60 -1.80 3.68
C ALA A 236 -5.63 -0.40 4.28
N ARG A 237 -6.50 -0.15 5.26
CA ARG A 237 -6.56 1.15 5.94
C ARG A 237 -5.36 1.39 6.84
N VAL A 238 -4.83 0.38 7.53
CA VAL A 238 -3.58 0.53 8.28
C VAL A 238 -2.41 0.86 7.34
N ALA A 239 -2.32 0.19 6.20
CA ALA A 239 -1.33 0.47 5.17
C ALA A 239 -1.44 1.92 4.67
N GLN A 240 -2.67 2.36 4.38
CA GLN A 240 -2.96 3.73 3.96
C GLN A 240 -2.57 4.76 5.01
N MET A 241 -2.90 4.53 6.29
CA MET A 241 -2.59 5.47 7.37
C MET A 241 -1.08 5.66 7.54
N LEU A 242 -0.32 4.57 7.49
CA LEU A 242 1.15 4.62 7.52
C LEU A 242 1.70 5.37 6.29
N PHE A 243 1.18 5.08 5.10
CA PHE A 243 1.63 5.71 3.87
C PHE A 243 1.30 7.22 3.82
N LEU A 244 0.10 7.61 4.24
CA LEU A 244 -0.28 9.02 4.38
C LEU A 244 0.59 9.72 5.42
N SER A 245 0.88 9.08 6.56
CA SER A 245 1.81 9.65 7.55
C SER A 245 3.22 9.82 6.99
N ALA A 246 3.68 8.91 6.13
CA ALA A 246 5.01 8.94 5.51
C ALA A 246 5.12 10.03 4.43
N THR A 247 4.03 10.31 3.73
CA THR A 247 3.96 11.23 2.58
C THR A 247 3.40 12.61 2.94
N GLY A 248 3.30 12.92 4.24
CA GLY A 248 2.75 14.20 4.72
C GLY A 248 1.26 14.40 4.38
N GLY A 249 0.53 13.32 4.09
CA GLY A 249 -0.89 13.34 3.75
C GLY A 249 -1.19 13.47 2.24
N SER A 250 -0.18 13.62 1.38
CA SER A 250 -0.39 13.71 -0.08
C SER A 250 -0.80 12.37 -0.71
N GLY A 251 -0.42 11.25 -0.06
CA GLY A 251 -0.52 9.92 -0.63
C GLY A 251 0.35 9.74 -1.87
N GLN A 252 1.30 10.65 -2.15
CA GLN A 252 2.28 10.52 -3.22
C GLN A 252 3.64 10.34 -2.58
N ALA A 253 4.30 9.22 -2.85
CA ALA A 253 5.70 9.09 -2.50
C ALA A 253 6.56 9.76 -3.58
N GLU A 254 7.56 10.50 -3.13
CA GLU A 254 8.61 11.00 -4.01
C GLU A 254 9.72 9.95 -4.07
N PRO A 255 10.16 9.56 -5.28
CA PRO A 255 11.23 8.59 -5.41
C PRO A 255 12.54 9.15 -4.82
N SER A 256 13.28 8.36 -4.04
CA SER A 256 14.66 8.69 -3.67
C SER A 256 15.59 8.76 -4.90
N GLU A 257 16.81 9.28 -4.73
CA GLU A 257 17.84 9.23 -5.77
C GLU A 257 18.28 7.79 -6.09
N SER A 258 18.17 6.89 -5.11
CA SER A 258 18.47 5.47 -5.22
C SER A 258 17.28 4.60 -5.63
N ALA A 259 16.14 5.22 -5.96
CA ALA A 259 14.89 4.50 -6.22
C ALA A 259 15.05 3.48 -7.34
N SER A 260 14.76 2.22 -7.01
CA SER A 260 14.82 1.10 -7.94
C SER A 260 13.86 -0.01 -7.53
N ILE A 261 13.51 -0.87 -8.48
CA ILE A 261 12.72 -2.08 -8.19
C ILE A 261 13.49 -3.05 -7.28
N GLY A 262 14.83 -3.02 -7.30
CA GLY A 262 15.66 -3.90 -6.49
C GLY A 262 15.69 -3.55 -5.00
N GLN A 263 15.32 -2.33 -4.62
CA GLN A 263 15.32 -1.84 -3.24
C GLN A 263 14.02 -1.11 -2.94
N PRO A 264 13.16 -1.64 -2.05
CA PRO A 264 11.90 -0.97 -1.72
C PRO A 264 12.16 0.36 -1.00
N GLU A 265 11.44 1.40 -1.40
CA GLU A 265 11.47 2.71 -0.73
C GLU A 265 10.82 2.63 0.65
N MET A 266 9.77 1.80 0.75
CA MET A 266 9.02 1.59 1.98
C MET A 266 8.66 0.12 2.13
N VAL A 267 8.86 -0.41 3.33
CA VAL A 267 8.47 -1.77 3.70
C VAL A 267 7.50 -1.69 4.87
N PHE A 268 6.33 -2.29 4.70
CA PHE A 268 5.27 -2.29 5.70
C PHE A 268 5.07 -3.70 6.21
N ARG A 269 4.90 -3.84 7.52
CA ARG A 269 4.43 -5.06 8.15
C ARG A 269 3.16 -4.79 8.91
N ILE A 270 2.08 -5.43 8.53
CA ILE A 270 0.77 -5.27 9.16
C ILE A 270 0.37 -6.60 9.77
N SER A 271 0.08 -6.63 11.05
CA SER A 271 -0.30 -7.85 11.79
C SER A 271 -1.71 -7.68 12.33
N LYS A 272 -2.66 -8.48 11.84
CA LYS A 272 -4.06 -8.52 12.27
C LYS A 272 -4.28 -9.73 13.18
N ASN A 273 -4.65 -9.46 14.43
CA ASN A 273 -4.95 -10.46 15.46
C ASN A 273 -3.86 -11.52 15.65
N VAL A 274 -2.59 -11.13 15.52
CA VAL A 274 -1.45 -12.07 15.61
C VAL A 274 -0.96 -12.28 17.05
N SER A 275 -1.04 -11.24 17.88
CA SER A 275 -0.51 -11.26 19.25
C SER A 275 -1.58 -10.87 20.26
N GLY A 276 -1.49 -11.42 21.48
CA GLY A 276 -2.40 -11.07 22.58
C GLY A 276 -3.72 -11.84 22.54
N GLN A 277 -4.54 -11.65 23.57
CA GLN A 277 -5.88 -12.24 23.69
C GLN A 277 -6.95 -11.35 23.04
N ASP A 278 -6.69 -10.05 22.89
CA ASP A 278 -7.62 -9.09 22.30
C ASP A 278 -7.44 -8.97 20.79
N SER A 279 -8.53 -8.64 20.10
CA SER A 279 -8.48 -8.18 18.72
C SER A 279 -7.60 -6.94 18.63
N GLY A 280 -6.72 -6.89 17.63
CA GLY A 280 -5.78 -5.79 17.49
C GLY A 280 -5.10 -5.82 16.15
N ILE A 281 -4.75 -4.63 15.65
CA ILE A 281 -3.96 -4.51 14.44
C ILE A 281 -2.76 -3.61 14.71
N THR A 282 -1.59 -4.11 14.31
CA THR A 282 -0.32 -3.38 14.45
C THR A 282 0.30 -3.22 13.08
N GLY A 283 0.61 -1.98 12.71
CA GLY A 283 1.33 -1.63 11.50
C GLY A 283 2.72 -1.11 11.84
N LEU A 284 3.74 -1.64 11.17
CA LEU A 284 5.12 -1.16 11.24
C LEU A 284 5.54 -0.74 9.83
N LEU A 285 6.08 0.45 9.70
CA LEU A 285 6.63 0.99 8.47
C LEU A 285 8.12 1.24 8.68
N HIS A 286 8.93 0.75 7.76
CA HIS A 286 10.34 1.08 7.61
C HIS A 286 10.53 1.86 6.30
N GLN A 287 11.09 3.06 6.39
CA GLN A 287 11.44 3.90 5.26
C GLN A 287 12.96 4.01 5.16
N GLN A 288 13.47 3.83 3.95
CA GLN A 288 14.87 4.00 3.60
C GLN A 288 15.01 5.01 2.46
N GLY A 289 16.25 5.39 2.11
CA GLY A 289 16.49 6.29 0.97
C GLY A 289 15.99 7.72 1.20
N LEU A 290 15.84 8.15 2.45
CA LEU A 290 15.38 9.49 2.78
C LEU A 290 16.34 10.55 2.21
N MET A 291 15.79 11.55 1.51
CA MET A 291 16.53 12.70 0.97
C MET A 291 16.92 13.71 2.07
N ASP A 292 17.37 13.21 3.21
CA ASP A 292 17.79 13.97 4.38
C ASP A 292 19.23 13.58 4.70
N ASP A 293 20.10 14.55 4.96
CA ASP A 293 21.53 14.33 5.16
C ASP A 293 21.91 13.94 6.60
N ALA A 294 20.95 13.97 7.54
CA ALA A 294 21.11 13.56 8.93
C ALA A 294 20.42 12.21 9.24
N VAL A 295 19.31 11.90 8.57
CA VAL A 295 18.53 10.68 8.80
C VAL A 295 18.85 9.61 7.76
N SER A 296 19.12 8.39 8.19
CA SER A 296 19.31 7.23 7.31
C SER A 296 18.03 6.43 7.15
N GLU A 297 17.27 6.27 8.23
CA GLU A 297 16.05 5.46 8.26
C GLU A 297 15.00 6.07 9.17
N LEU A 298 13.74 5.83 8.82
CA LEU A 298 12.60 6.22 9.62
C LEU A 298 11.69 5.02 9.85
N TRP A 299 11.40 4.76 11.11
CA TRP A 299 10.51 3.70 11.54
C TRP A 299 9.25 4.31 12.15
N THR A 300 8.09 3.86 11.72
CA THR A 300 6.78 4.30 12.23
C THR A 300 5.97 3.08 12.67
N LEU A 301 5.48 3.12 13.91
CA LEU A 301 4.65 2.09 14.52
C LEU A 301 3.26 2.66 14.80
N LEU A 302 2.24 1.96 14.34
CA LEU A 302 0.83 2.20 14.59
C LEU A 302 0.24 1.00 15.33
N ARG A 303 -0.36 1.23 16.49
CA ARG A 303 -1.14 0.23 17.21
C ARG A 303 -2.58 0.67 17.33
N LEU A 304 -3.49 -0.25 17.03
CA LEU A 304 -4.92 -0.05 17.10
C LEU A 304 -5.54 -1.18 17.94
N SER A 305 -6.30 -0.78 18.95
CA SER A 305 -6.99 -1.68 19.87
C SER A 305 -8.44 -1.22 20.07
N PRO A 306 -9.40 -2.13 20.27
CA PRO A 306 -10.80 -1.78 20.43
C PRO A 306 -11.01 -0.79 21.58
N GLY A 307 -11.88 0.19 21.38
CA GLY A 307 -12.19 1.20 22.40
C GLY A 307 -11.08 2.23 22.67
N SER A 308 -9.92 2.14 22.01
CA SER A 308 -8.82 3.08 22.15
C SER A 308 -8.56 3.86 20.86
N GLY A 309 -8.03 5.08 20.98
CA GLY A 309 -7.55 5.85 19.85
C GLY A 309 -6.27 5.24 19.23
N PRO A 310 -5.87 5.66 18.02
CA PRO A 310 -4.67 5.17 17.39
C PRO A 310 -3.40 5.62 18.13
N GLU A 311 -2.53 4.67 18.47
CA GLU A 311 -1.25 4.95 19.11
C GLU A 311 -0.13 4.98 18.08
N TRP A 312 0.61 6.08 18.05
CA TRP A 312 1.66 6.34 17.06
C TRP A 312 3.01 6.52 17.73
N HIS A 313 3.99 5.76 17.27
CA HIS A 313 5.37 5.88 17.71
C HIS A 313 6.30 5.96 16.52
N ARG A 314 7.43 6.66 16.71
CA ARG A 314 8.45 6.85 15.68
C ARG A 314 9.84 6.61 16.25
N LYS A 315 10.69 6.01 15.45
CA LYS A 315 12.13 5.85 15.71
C LYS A 315 12.89 6.38 14.50
N VAL A 316 13.82 7.29 14.77
CA VAL A 316 14.68 7.93 13.77
C VAL A 316 16.07 7.33 13.91
N VAL A 317 16.63 6.84 12.81
CA VAL A 317 18.01 6.36 12.77
C VAL A 317 18.86 7.40 12.07
N HIS A 318 19.88 7.90 12.76
CA HIS A 318 20.79 8.91 12.23
C HIS A 318 21.95 8.28 11.47
N ARG A 319 22.43 8.97 10.44
CA ARG A 319 23.63 8.55 9.70
C ARG A 319 24.85 8.60 10.62
N ALA A 320 25.74 7.61 10.50
CA ALA A 320 26.94 7.53 11.33
C ALA A 320 27.77 8.83 11.29
N GLY A 321 28.14 9.35 12.47
CA GLY A 321 28.95 10.56 12.61
C GLY A 321 28.16 11.88 12.77
N ARG A 322 26.83 11.83 12.87
CA ARG A 322 25.98 13.00 13.16
C ARG A 322 24.94 12.62 14.23
N GLN A 323 25.18 13.05 15.47
CA GLN A 323 24.22 13.01 16.59
C GLN A 323 23.90 14.44 17.02
#